data_AF-A0A952HTX8-F1
#
_entry.id   AF-A0A952HTX8-F1
#
_cell.length_a   1.000
_cell.length_b   1.000
_cell.length_c   1.000
_cell.angle_alpha   90.00
_cell.angle_beta   90.00
_cell.angle_gamma   90.00
#
_symmetry.space_group_name_H-M   'P 1'
#
loop_
_entity.id
_entity.type
_entity.pdbx_description
1 polymer ?
#
loop_
_entity_poly.entity_id
_entity_poly.type
_entity_poly.pdbx_seq_one_letter_code
_entity_poly.pdbx_strand_id
1 'polypeptide(L)'
;MKKKLFALALLTTATVSFAAPVSSPNNLNDSPVIGGSNGTCGTVDLTNATSDYLLKPCETAVIKFNNQLSVPLHIAVPEPSSPNQPVEYEVKIYVNWASGGNMDFVFLPNNKAYPGNQFTYTLINRTQNNQNGTTADGVNNWNPIYSDWNTQQNYYLSGFYIDTYNNYCNPDCNTTGDRAPWFGDIKIIYNGYQKPRSFFGTFYSDRSIASYSYQWNNTQEPWSSLGSFMFVAAPKYISGFAVVKRIY
;
A
#
# COMPACT_ATOMS: atom_id res chain seq x y z
N MET A 1 15.62 54.22 19.06
CA MET A 1 15.73 52.83 19.60
C MET A 1 14.65 51.97 18.96
N LYS A 2 14.99 51.08 18.02
CA LYS A 2 14.04 50.17 17.35
C LYS A 2 14.08 48.81 18.04
N LYS A 3 13.02 48.44 18.77
CA LYS A 3 12.86 47.11 19.38
C LYS A 3 12.43 46.12 18.30
N LYS A 4 13.24 45.09 18.04
CA LYS A 4 12.85 43.92 17.25
C LYS A 4 12.20 42.91 18.20
N LEU A 5 10.92 42.61 18.00
CA LEU A 5 10.25 41.47 18.63
C LEU A 5 10.67 40.21 17.87
N PHE A 6 11.33 39.27 18.55
CA PHE A 6 11.48 37.90 18.08
C PHE A 6 10.32 37.08 18.64
N ALA A 7 9.45 36.59 17.76
CA ALA A 7 8.45 35.58 18.12
C ALA A 7 9.11 34.20 18.05
N LEU A 8 9.27 33.56 19.20
CA LEU A 8 9.74 32.19 19.33
C LEU A 8 8.54 31.27 19.10
N ALA A 9 8.45 30.66 17.91
CA ALA A 9 7.44 29.67 17.61
C ALA A 9 7.83 28.34 18.27
N LEU A 10 7.07 27.95 19.30
CA LEU A 10 7.23 26.67 19.98
C LEU A 10 6.63 25.57 19.08
N LEU A 11 7.49 24.81 18.42
CA LEU A 11 7.09 23.68 17.60
C LEU A 11 6.80 22.48 18.51
N THR A 12 5.53 22.30 18.90
CA THR A 12 5.12 21.09 19.63
C THR A 12 4.96 19.94 18.65
N THR A 13 5.90 18.99 18.66
CA THR A 13 5.75 17.70 17.98
C THR A 13 4.63 16.91 18.68
N ALA A 14 3.43 16.89 18.10
CA ALA A 14 2.40 15.96 18.54
C ALA A 14 2.83 14.54 18.16
N THR A 15 3.23 13.75 19.14
CA THR A 15 3.37 12.31 18.96
C THR A 15 1.98 11.71 18.82
N VAL A 16 1.61 11.31 17.60
CA VAL A 16 0.41 10.50 17.37
C VAL A 16 0.69 9.11 17.92
N SER A 17 0.21 8.84 19.12
CA SER A 17 0.14 7.50 19.69
C SER A 17 -1.06 6.81 19.07
N PHE A 18 -0.82 5.77 18.27
CA PHE A 18 -1.87 4.87 17.85
C PHE A 18 -2.16 3.92 19.01
N ALA A 19 -3.34 4.05 19.61
CA ALA A 19 -3.85 3.01 20.49
C ALA A 19 -4.04 1.74 19.65
N ALA A 20 -3.42 0.64 20.06
CA ALA A 20 -3.63 -0.65 19.43
C ALA A 20 -5.14 -0.95 19.42
N PRO A 21 -5.71 -1.42 18.29
CA PRO A 21 -7.11 -1.81 18.27
C PRO A 21 -7.33 -2.89 19.33
N VAL A 22 -8.37 -2.69 20.15
CA VAL A 22 -8.84 -3.68 21.11
C VAL A 22 -9.34 -4.89 20.32
N SER A 23 -8.48 -5.89 20.14
CA SER A 23 -8.91 -7.21 19.70
C SER A 23 -9.54 -7.93 20.89
N SER A 24 -10.80 -8.33 20.73
CA SER A 24 -11.31 -9.49 21.47
C SER A 24 -10.35 -10.65 21.23
N PRO A 25 -9.90 -11.38 22.25
CA PRO A 25 -8.98 -12.49 22.07
C PRO A 25 -9.73 -13.62 21.34
N ASN A 26 -9.59 -13.67 20.02
CA ASN A 26 -9.68 -14.94 19.33
C ASN A 26 -8.43 -15.72 19.73
N ASN A 27 -8.61 -16.75 20.56
CA ASN A 27 -7.58 -17.71 20.93
C ASN A 27 -7.13 -18.50 19.70
N LEU A 28 -6.34 -17.86 18.83
CA LEU A 28 -5.47 -18.50 17.86
C LEU A 28 -4.05 -18.05 18.18
N ASN A 29 -3.57 -18.54 19.32
CA ASN A 29 -2.18 -18.46 19.72
C ASN A 29 -1.38 -19.57 19.01
N ASP A 30 -1.62 -19.75 17.71
CA ASP A 30 -0.87 -20.69 16.90
C ASP A 30 0.24 -19.90 16.22
N SER A 31 1.47 -20.31 16.53
CA SER A 31 2.59 -20.11 15.62
C SER A 31 2.12 -20.40 14.18
N PRO A 32 2.59 -19.65 13.16
CA PRO A 32 2.13 -19.80 11.79
C PRO A 32 2.01 -21.29 11.46
N VAL A 33 0.81 -21.74 11.07
CA VAL A 33 0.58 -23.15 10.71
C VAL A 33 1.34 -23.39 9.43
N ILE A 34 2.59 -23.87 9.56
CA ILE A 34 3.44 -24.24 8.43
C ILE A 34 2.91 -25.57 7.91
N GLY A 35 1.95 -25.49 6.98
CA GLY A 35 1.49 -26.64 6.22
C GLY A 35 2.58 -27.08 5.24
N GLY A 36 3.54 -27.89 5.67
CA GLY A 36 4.57 -28.43 4.79
C GLY A 36 5.66 -29.23 5.49
N SER A 37 5.38 -30.47 5.85
CA SER A 37 6.43 -31.48 6.12
C SER A 37 7.07 -31.91 4.80
N ASN A 38 8.41 -31.84 4.72
CA ASN A 38 9.26 -32.37 3.65
C ASN A 38 9.11 -31.77 2.24
N GLY A 39 9.84 -30.68 1.98
CA GLY A 39 10.34 -30.35 0.64
C GLY A 39 9.36 -29.77 -0.36
N THR A 40 8.11 -29.50 0.03
CA THR A 40 7.11 -28.88 -0.86
C THR A 40 6.86 -27.43 -0.46
N CYS A 41 6.95 -26.55 -1.45
CA CYS A 41 6.56 -25.14 -1.42
C CYS A 41 5.19 -24.99 -0.72
N GLY A 42 5.11 -24.22 0.38
CA GLY A 42 3.93 -24.16 1.24
C GLY A 42 3.29 -22.78 1.35
N THR A 43 2.08 -22.74 1.90
CA THR A 43 1.41 -21.50 2.32
C THR A 43 1.65 -21.25 3.80
N VAL A 44 1.93 -20.01 4.18
CA VAL A 44 2.10 -19.57 5.57
C VAL A 44 1.03 -18.52 5.86
N ASP A 45 0.15 -18.77 6.83
CA ASP A 45 -0.83 -17.75 7.26
C ASP A 45 -0.18 -16.81 8.29
N LEU A 46 -0.06 -15.52 7.95
CA LEU A 46 0.52 -14.48 8.81
C LEU A 46 -0.53 -13.49 9.34
N THR A 47 -1.82 -13.81 9.23
CA THR A 47 -2.94 -12.94 9.65
C THR A 47 -2.81 -12.40 11.08
N ASN A 48 -2.31 -13.22 12.01
CA ASN A 48 -2.14 -12.86 13.43
C ASN A 48 -0.68 -12.83 13.87
N ALA A 49 0.26 -12.75 12.93
CA ALA A 49 1.68 -12.70 13.28
C ALA A 49 1.97 -11.47 14.16
N THR A 50 2.82 -11.62 15.18
CA THR A 50 3.27 -10.50 16.04
C THR A 50 4.72 -10.12 15.77
N SER A 51 5.39 -10.85 14.88
CA SER A 51 6.81 -10.68 14.53
C SER A 51 7.01 -11.00 13.06
N ASP A 52 8.06 -10.43 12.47
CA ASP A 52 8.39 -10.71 11.08
C ASP A 52 8.83 -12.17 10.86
N TYR A 53 8.38 -12.75 9.75
CA TYR A 53 8.74 -14.08 9.28
C TYR A 53 9.63 -13.99 8.04
N LEU A 54 10.75 -14.73 8.01
CA LEU A 54 11.61 -14.80 6.85
C LEU A 54 11.01 -15.76 5.81
N LEU A 55 10.23 -15.20 4.89
CA LEU A 55 9.59 -15.94 3.81
C LEU A 55 10.65 -16.59 2.91
N LYS A 56 10.50 -17.90 2.61
CA LYS A 56 11.41 -18.62 1.70
C LYS A 56 11.01 -18.43 0.23
N PRO A 57 11.93 -18.57 -0.76
CA PRO A 57 11.66 -18.40 -2.20
C PRO A 57 10.60 -19.32 -2.85
N CYS A 58 10.01 -20.20 -2.06
CA CYS A 58 8.94 -21.09 -2.49
C CYS A 58 7.68 -21.00 -1.61
N GLU A 59 7.71 -20.18 -0.56
CA GLU A 59 6.59 -20.00 0.33
C GLU A 59 5.70 -18.85 -0.15
N THR A 60 4.41 -18.96 0.15
CA THR A 60 3.43 -17.91 -0.09
C THR A 60 2.79 -17.53 1.24
N ALA A 61 3.01 -16.30 1.68
CA ALA A 61 2.33 -15.77 2.86
C ALA A 61 0.91 -15.31 2.49
N VAL A 62 -0.06 -15.59 3.35
CA VAL A 62 -1.42 -15.06 3.27
C VAL A 62 -1.71 -14.23 4.52
N ILE A 63 -2.18 -13.01 4.34
CA ILE A 63 -2.55 -12.08 5.41
C ILE A 63 -4.00 -11.67 5.19
N LYS A 64 -4.92 -12.16 6.02
CA LYS A 64 -6.32 -11.74 5.98
C LYS A 64 -6.47 -10.53 6.90
N PHE A 65 -7.32 -9.59 6.52
CA PHE A 65 -7.61 -8.43 7.36
C PHE A 65 -9.10 -8.15 7.33
N ASN A 66 -9.62 -7.72 8.48
CA ASN A 66 -11.02 -7.37 8.62
C ASN A 66 -11.15 -6.10 9.44
N ASN A 67 -11.83 -5.11 8.88
CA ASN A 67 -12.07 -3.84 9.54
C ASN A 67 -10.74 -3.17 10.01
N GLN A 68 -9.77 -3.03 9.09
CA GLN A 68 -8.48 -2.38 9.33
C GLN A 68 -8.19 -1.23 8.35
N LEU A 69 -7.43 -0.24 8.80
CA LEU A 69 -6.88 0.84 7.95
C LEU A 69 -5.38 0.67 7.67
N SER A 70 -4.70 -0.17 8.45
CA SER A 70 -3.31 -0.54 8.22
C SER A 70 -3.19 -2.04 8.43
N VAL A 71 -2.49 -2.69 7.51
CA VAL A 71 -2.31 -4.15 7.48
C VAL A 71 -0.80 -4.41 7.52
N PRO A 72 -0.28 -4.91 8.65
CA PRO A 72 1.11 -5.34 8.74
C PRO A 72 1.30 -6.65 7.96
N LEU A 73 2.38 -6.72 7.19
CA LEU A 73 2.73 -7.89 6.37
C LEU A 73 3.49 -8.94 7.18
N HIS A 74 4.25 -8.51 8.20
CA HIS A 74 5.08 -9.38 9.03
C HIS A 74 6.07 -10.23 8.23
N ILE A 75 6.74 -9.65 7.24
CA ILE A 75 7.72 -10.35 6.39
C ILE A 75 9.07 -9.69 6.54
N ALA A 76 10.05 -10.46 7.02
CA ALA A 76 11.42 -10.03 7.17
C ALA A 76 12.10 -9.89 5.80
N VAL A 77 12.89 -8.85 5.62
CA VAL A 77 13.67 -8.59 4.40
C VAL A 77 15.14 -8.88 4.70
N PRO A 78 15.73 -9.96 4.16
CA PRO A 78 17.14 -10.23 4.33
C PRO A 78 17.99 -9.29 3.48
N GLU A 79 19.20 -8.98 3.95
CA GLU A 79 20.17 -8.28 3.11
C GLU A 79 20.65 -9.22 1.99
N PRO A 80 20.62 -8.78 0.71
CA PRO A 80 21.10 -9.61 -0.38
C PRO A 80 22.61 -9.85 -0.25
N SER A 81 23.06 -11.03 -0.70
CA SER A 81 24.48 -11.41 -0.76
C SER A 81 25.31 -10.48 -1.66
N SER A 82 24.69 -9.89 -2.67
CA SER A 82 25.28 -8.91 -3.56
C SER A 82 24.22 -8.02 -4.22
N PRO A 83 24.58 -6.80 -4.68
CA PRO A 83 23.65 -5.92 -5.39
C PRO A 83 23.06 -6.51 -6.69
N ASN A 84 23.71 -7.53 -7.27
CA ASN A 84 23.26 -8.19 -8.50
C ASN A 84 22.34 -9.40 -8.21
N GLN A 85 22.06 -9.69 -6.94
CA GLN A 85 21.18 -10.76 -6.49
C GLN A 85 20.14 -10.16 -5.53
N PRO A 86 19.18 -9.36 -6.05
CA PRO A 86 18.20 -8.70 -5.21
C PRO A 86 17.28 -9.71 -4.52
N VAL A 87 16.69 -9.27 -3.41
CA VAL A 87 15.53 -9.95 -2.84
C VAL A 87 14.28 -9.39 -3.49
N GLU A 88 13.47 -10.27 -4.07
CA GLU A 88 12.28 -9.89 -4.82
C GLU A 88 11.02 -10.47 -4.19
N TYR A 89 9.98 -9.63 -4.12
CA TYR A 89 8.64 -10.02 -3.65
C TYR A 89 7.58 -9.65 -4.67
N GLU A 90 6.57 -10.51 -4.78
CA GLU A 90 5.29 -10.26 -5.45
C GLU A 90 4.21 -10.19 -4.37
N VAL A 91 3.47 -9.09 -4.33
CA VAL A 91 2.40 -8.84 -3.38
C VAL A 91 1.11 -8.65 -4.17
N LYS A 92 0.15 -9.55 -3.96
CA LYS A 92 -1.21 -9.42 -4.49
C LYS A 92 -2.16 -9.04 -3.39
N ILE A 93 -3.00 -8.04 -3.61
CA ILE A 93 -3.91 -7.54 -2.60
C ILE A 93 -5.32 -7.61 -3.16
N TYR A 94 -6.22 -8.16 -2.37
CA TYR A 94 -7.64 -8.09 -2.59
C TYR A 94 -8.26 -7.25 -1.49
N VAL A 95 -9.02 -6.23 -1.89
CA VAL A 95 -9.67 -5.30 -0.99
C VAL A 95 -11.16 -5.33 -1.29
N ASN A 96 -11.94 -5.81 -0.31
CA ASN A 96 -13.37 -5.60 -0.28
C ASN A 96 -13.67 -4.30 0.47
N TRP A 97 -14.33 -3.38 -0.21
CA TRP A 97 -14.53 -2.04 0.30
C TRP A 97 -15.98 -1.58 0.09
N ALA A 98 -16.64 -1.32 1.22
CA ALA A 98 -18.09 -1.14 1.25
C ALA A 98 -18.59 0.29 0.95
N SER A 99 -17.75 1.35 0.89
CA SER A 99 -18.28 2.69 0.58
C SER A 99 -17.27 3.78 0.19
N GLY A 100 -17.44 4.32 -1.02
CA GLY A 100 -17.84 5.73 -1.21
C GLY A 100 -16.82 6.78 -1.64
N GLY A 101 -15.58 6.74 -1.14
CA GLY A 101 -14.61 7.85 -1.28
C GLY A 101 -13.22 7.42 -1.70
N ASN A 102 -12.41 8.31 -2.28
CA ASN A 102 -11.07 7.96 -2.74
C ASN A 102 -10.24 7.25 -1.68
N MET A 103 -9.53 6.20 -2.11
CA MET A 103 -8.67 5.41 -1.25
C MET A 103 -7.25 5.49 -1.77
N ASP A 104 -6.36 5.93 -0.89
CA ASP A 104 -4.94 6.01 -1.15
C ASP A 104 -4.27 4.80 -0.55
N PHE A 105 -3.37 4.19 -1.31
CA PHE A 105 -2.60 3.05 -0.84
C PHE A 105 -1.19 3.51 -0.50
N VAL A 106 -0.80 3.35 0.76
CA VAL A 106 0.53 3.72 1.25
C VAL A 106 1.27 2.47 1.67
N PHE A 107 2.47 2.24 1.13
CA PHE A 107 3.37 1.19 1.60
C PHE A 107 4.32 1.76 2.65
N LEU A 108 4.50 1.12 3.81
CA LEU A 108 5.30 1.59 4.93
C LEU A 108 6.36 0.55 5.32
N PRO A 109 7.53 0.55 4.67
CA PRO A 109 8.64 -0.35 5.03
C PRO A 109 9.02 -0.20 6.50
N ASN A 110 9.39 -1.30 7.16
CA ASN A 110 9.68 -1.34 8.60
C ASN A 110 8.54 -0.81 9.51
N ASN A 111 7.29 -0.76 9.04
CA ASN A 111 6.15 -0.19 9.77
C ASN A 111 6.37 1.27 10.22
N LYS A 112 7.13 2.03 9.43
CA LYS A 112 7.54 3.39 9.78
C LYS A 112 7.09 4.38 8.71
N ALA A 113 6.63 5.54 9.16
CA ALA A 113 6.45 6.70 8.30
C ALA A 113 7.78 7.45 8.19
N TYR A 114 8.12 7.92 6.98
CA TYR A 114 9.41 8.52 6.71
C TYR A 114 9.23 9.98 6.31
N PRO A 115 9.85 10.92 7.04
CA PRO A 115 9.69 12.33 6.74
C PRO A 115 10.42 12.71 5.45
N GLY A 116 9.82 13.63 4.69
CA GLY A 116 10.44 14.30 3.55
C GLY A 116 10.41 13.53 2.23
N ASN A 117 11.21 14.01 1.26
CA ASN A 117 11.25 13.52 -0.12
C ASN A 117 12.13 12.26 -0.26
N GLN A 118 11.91 11.24 0.57
CA GLN A 118 12.66 9.97 0.48
C GLN A 118 12.23 9.10 -0.70
N PHE A 119 11.16 9.50 -1.39
CA PHE A 119 10.57 8.76 -2.50
C PHE A 119 10.51 9.62 -3.76
N THR A 120 10.74 8.97 -4.90
CA THR A 120 10.37 9.46 -6.22
C THR A 120 9.37 8.48 -6.80
N TYR A 121 8.33 8.96 -7.49
CA TYR A 121 7.34 8.07 -8.07
C TYR A 121 6.85 8.57 -9.43
N THR A 122 6.37 7.62 -10.23
CA THR A 122 5.65 7.86 -11.47
C THR A 122 4.33 7.12 -11.40
N LEU A 123 3.27 7.79 -11.84
CA LEU A 123 1.91 7.29 -11.79
C LEU A 123 1.23 7.50 -13.15
N ILE A 124 0.60 6.44 -13.65
CA ILE A 124 -0.38 6.49 -14.72
C ILE A 124 -1.71 6.01 -14.14
N ASN A 125 -2.69 6.89 -14.03
CA ASN A 125 -4.04 6.54 -13.58
C ASN A 125 -5.04 6.71 -14.73
N ARG A 126 -5.98 5.78 -14.81
CA ARG A 126 -7.15 5.87 -15.65
C ARG A 126 -8.40 5.58 -14.81
N THR A 127 -9.32 6.54 -14.83
CA THR A 127 -10.63 6.41 -14.19
C THR A 127 -11.70 6.51 -15.28
N GLN A 128 -12.67 5.59 -15.27
CA GLN A 128 -13.82 5.67 -16.14
C GLN A 128 -14.78 6.75 -15.60
N ASN A 129 -14.79 7.91 -16.25
CA ASN A 129 -15.82 8.91 -16.01
C ASN A 129 -17.07 8.51 -16.80
N ASN A 130 -18.10 8.03 -16.11
CA ASN A 130 -19.44 7.97 -16.71
C ASN A 130 -20.01 9.38 -16.79
N GLN A 131 -19.65 10.13 -17.83
CA GLN A 131 -20.45 11.29 -18.21
C GLN A 131 -21.76 10.76 -18.80
N ASN A 132 -22.87 11.10 -18.14
CA ASN A 132 -24.21 10.66 -18.44
C ASN A 132 -24.57 10.75 -19.94
N GLY A 133 -24.70 9.60 -20.60
CA GLY A 133 -26.00 9.13 -21.08
C GLY A 133 -26.78 9.91 -22.15
N THR A 134 -26.26 10.94 -22.80
CA THR A 134 -26.95 11.54 -23.96
C THR A 134 -25.98 11.97 -25.06
N THR A 135 -25.37 11.01 -25.72
CA THR A 135 -25.37 10.83 -27.19
C THR A 135 -24.50 9.62 -27.51
N ALA A 136 -24.97 8.83 -28.46
CA ALA A 136 -24.20 7.78 -29.11
C ALA A 136 -22.82 8.30 -29.57
N ASP A 137 -21.86 7.38 -29.65
CA ASP A 137 -20.42 7.56 -29.88
C ASP A 137 -19.67 7.92 -28.58
N GLY A 138 -19.13 6.95 -27.82
CA GLY A 138 -18.28 5.90 -28.33
C GLY A 138 -16.96 6.52 -28.78
N VAL A 139 -15.88 6.15 -28.10
CA VAL A 139 -14.48 6.42 -28.42
C VAL A 139 -13.95 7.85 -28.11
N ASN A 140 -12.84 7.89 -27.36
CA ASN A 140 -11.80 8.93 -27.45
C ASN A 140 -11.92 10.26 -26.70
N ASN A 141 -12.19 10.24 -25.40
CA ASN A 141 -11.42 11.13 -24.53
C ASN A 141 -10.53 10.32 -23.59
N TRP A 142 -9.72 9.47 -24.23
CA TRP A 142 -8.52 8.89 -23.67
C TRP A 142 -7.48 10.01 -23.55
N ASN A 143 -7.64 10.90 -22.58
CA ASN A 143 -6.54 11.73 -22.18
C ASN A 143 -5.82 10.92 -21.09
N PRO A 144 -4.72 10.21 -21.38
CA PRO A 144 -3.85 9.79 -20.30
C PRO A 144 -3.53 11.08 -19.56
N ILE A 145 -4.01 11.20 -18.32
CA ILE A 145 -3.54 12.26 -17.47
C ILE A 145 -2.11 11.84 -17.14
N TYR A 146 -1.19 12.17 -18.05
CA TYR A 146 0.23 12.37 -17.73
C TYR A 146 0.27 13.62 -16.88
N SER A 147 -0.20 13.48 -15.65
CA SER A 147 0.22 14.39 -14.62
C SER A 147 1.59 13.89 -14.20
N ASP A 148 2.62 14.43 -14.82
CA ASP A 148 3.91 14.58 -14.17
C ASP A 148 3.64 15.45 -12.93
N TRP A 149 3.17 14.85 -11.84
CA TRP A 149 3.14 15.49 -10.53
C TRP A 149 4.60 15.59 -10.07
N ASN A 150 5.38 16.43 -10.75
CA ASN A 150 6.64 16.97 -10.25
C ASN A 150 6.37 18.15 -9.30
N THR A 151 5.14 18.28 -8.80
CA THR A 151 4.88 19.07 -7.62
C THR A 151 5.27 18.21 -6.43
N GLN A 152 6.24 18.70 -5.67
CA GLN A 152 6.60 18.25 -4.34
C GLN A 152 5.37 18.36 -3.42
N GLN A 153 4.38 17.49 -3.62
CA GLN A 153 3.33 17.28 -2.65
C GLN A 153 4.05 16.70 -1.43
N ASN A 154 4.08 17.47 -0.34
CA ASN A 154 4.65 17.12 0.95
C ASN A 154 3.84 16.00 1.63
N TYR A 155 3.43 14.97 0.90
CA TYR A 155 2.88 13.77 1.49
C TYR A 155 4.04 12.97 2.06
N TYR A 156 4.08 12.94 3.38
CA TYR A 156 5.03 12.28 4.28
C TYR A 156 5.06 10.74 4.17
N LEU A 157 4.63 10.19 3.03
CA LEU A 157 4.21 8.80 2.89
C LEU A 157 4.51 8.32 1.47
N SER A 158 5.01 7.09 1.33
CA SER A 158 5.06 6.30 0.09
C SER A 158 3.66 5.90 -0.36
N GLY A 159 2.85 6.92 -0.63
CA GLY A 159 1.47 6.81 -1.02
C GLY A 159 1.32 6.88 -2.52
N PHE A 160 0.49 5.99 -3.04
CA PHE A 160 -0.10 6.09 -4.35
C PHE A 160 -1.54 6.56 -4.23
N TYR A 161 -1.84 7.69 -4.90
CA TYR A 161 -3.16 8.32 -4.94
C TYR A 161 -4.00 7.73 -6.08
N ILE A 162 -4.91 6.82 -5.75
CA ILE A 162 -5.91 6.35 -6.72
C ILE A 162 -7.14 7.23 -6.56
N ASP A 163 -7.26 8.20 -7.46
CA ASP A 163 -8.50 8.97 -7.56
C ASP A 163 -9.62 8.10 -8.15
N THR A 164 -10.42 7.53 -7.27
CA THR A 164 -11.68 6.90 -7.66
C THR A 164 -12.75 7.97 -7.74
N TYR A 165 -12.60 8.96 -8.61
CA TYR A 165 -13.44 10.17 -8.63
C TYR A 165 -14.93 9.80 -8.51
N ASN A 166 -15.47 9.94 -7.29
CA ASN A 166 -16.71 9.29 -6.87
C ASN A 166 -17.96 10.11 -7.20
N ASN A 167 -17.79 11.26 -7.84
CA ASN A 167 -18.87 12.23 -8.01
C ASN A 167 -19.79 11.95 -9.21
N TYR A 168 -19.57 10.87 -9.98
CA TYR A 168 -20.40 10.51 -11.12
C TYR A 168 -20.93 9.08 -11.07
N CYS A 169 -21.19 8.57 -9.87
CA CYS A 169 -22.19 7.52 -9.76
C CYS A 169 -23.56 8.17 -9.99
N ASN A 170 -24.20 7.81 -11.11
CA ASN A 170 -25.62 8.02 -11.37
C ASN A 170 -26.43 7.73 -10.07
N PRO A 171 -27.42 8.55 -9.67
CA PRO A 171 -28.19 8.40 -8.42
C PRO A 171 -28.63 6.99 -8.01
N ASP A 172 -28.69 6.03 -8.95
CA ASP A 172 -29.07 4.64 -8.71
C ASP A 172 -27.98 3.78 -8.03
N CYS A 173 -26.73 4.23 -7.90
CA CYS A 173 -25.68 3.46 -7.21
C CYS A 173 -25.69 3.64 -5.68
N ASN A 174 -26.57 4.47 -5.13
CA ASN A 174 -26.54 4.86 -3.73
C ASN A 174 -27.35 3.97 -2.79
N THR A 175 -28.12 2.99 -3.27
CA THR A 175 -29.09 2.33 -2.39
C THR A 175 -28.75 0.89 -2.00
N THR A 176 -28.18 0.02 -2.85
CA THR A 176 -28.08 -1.41 -2.47
C THR A 176 -27.11 -2.28 -3.27
N GLY A 177 -25.78 -2.07 -3.23
CA GLY A 177 -24.93 -3.19 -3.67
C GLY A 177 -23.47 -2.88 -3.90
N ASP A 178 -22.64 -3.54 -3.10
CA ASP A 178 -21.29 -4.02 -3.39
C ASP A 178 -20.59 -3.34 -4.58
N ARG A 179 -19.70 -2.40 -4.24
CA ARG A 179 -18.70 -1.92 -5.20
C ARG A 179 -17.76 -3.08 -5.53
N ALA A 180 -17.33 -3.17 -6.79
CA ALA A 180 -16.38 -4.18 -7.18
C ALA A 180 -15.12 -4.10 -6.30
N PRO A 181 -14.56 -5.25 -5.90
CA PRO A 181 -13.35 -5.27 -5.11
C PRO A 181 -12.19 -4.66 -5.88
N TRP A 182 -11.24 -4.14 -5.12
CA TRP A 182 -9.97 -3.67 -5.65
C TRP A 182 -8.94 -4.78 -5.62
N PHE A 183 -8.14 -4.84 -6.67
CA PHE A 183 -7.04 -5.76 -6.80
C PHE A 183 -5.74 -4.97 -6.95
N GLY A 184 -4.70 -5.37 -6.24
CA GLY A 184 -3.34 -4.87 -6.39
C GLY A 184 -2.40 -5.98 -6.82
N ASP A 185 -1.48 -5.68 -7.72
CA ASP A 185 -0.34 -6.52 -8.09
C ASP A 185 0.92 -5.68 -8.01
N ILE A 186 1.77 -5.97 -7.02
CA ILE A 186 2.94 -5.16 -6.66
C ILE A 186 4.18 -6.04 -6.70
N LYS A 187 5.21 -5.57 -7.39
CA LYS A 187 6.55 -6.13 -7.32
C LYS A 187 7.45 -5.20 -6.50
N ILE A 188 8.20 -5.78 -5.57
CA ILE A 188 9.17 -5.09 -4.72
C ILE A 188 10.55 -5.69 -4.97
N ILE A 189 11.52 -4.84 -5.26
CA ILE A 189 12.92 -5.23 -5.53
C ILE A 189 13.83 -4.54 -4.51
N TYR A 190 14.50 -5.34 -3.69
CA TYR A 190 15.45 -4.90 -2.68
C TYR A 190 16.87 -5.28 -3.08
N ASN A 191 17.63 -4.30 -3.58
CA ASN A 191 19.04 -4.45 -4.01
C ASN A 191 20.05 -4.25 -2.87
N GLY A 192 19.58 -4.26 -1.61
CA GLY A 192 20.37 -3.95 -0.43
C GLY A 192 20.33 -2.47 -0.04
N TYR A 193 20.75 -2.17 1.20
CA TYR A 193 20.48 -0.86 1.77
C TYR A 193 21.26 0.27 1.10
N GLN A 194 22.40 -0.05 0.49
CA GLN A 194 23.27 0.93 -0.17
C GLN A 194 22.75 1.41 -1.53
N LYS A 195 21.64 0.85 -2.02
CA LYS A 195 21.02 1.19 -3.30
C LYS A 195 19.59 1.69 -3.12
N PRO A 196 19.08 2.48 -4.10
CA PRO A 196 17.67 2.76 -4.16
C PRO A 196 16.86 1.46 -4.27
N ARG A 197 15.71 1.45 -3.60
CA ARG A 197 14.79 0.30 -3.57
C ARG A 197 13.60 0.65 -4.42
N SER A 198 13.13 -0.29 -5.21
CA SER A 198 12.08 0.00 -6.17
C SER A 198 10.88 -0.88 -5.93
N PHE A 199 9.69 -0.30 -6.06
CA PHE A 199 8.46 -1.06 -6.12
C PHE A 199 7.58 -0.50 -7.21
N PHE A 200 6.94 -1.38 -7.96
CA PHE A 200 6.07 -1.00 -9.07
C PHE A 200 4.93 -1.99 -9.15
N GLY A 201 3.83 -1.57 -9.73
CA GLY A 201 2.65 -2.40 -9.72
C GLY A 201 1.48 -1.77 -10.42
N THR A 202 0.36 -2.47 -10.31
CA THR A 202 -0.93 -1.99 -10.77
C THR A 202 -1.99 -2.20 -9.69
N PHE A 203 -2.90 -1.25 -9.55
CA PHE A 203 -4.16 -1.44 -8.86
C PHE A 203 -5.29 -1.30 -9.86
N TYR A 204 -6.32 -2.12 -9.73
CA TYR A 204 -7.46 -2.06 -10.61
C TYR A 204 -8.75 -2.50 -9.92
N SER A 205 -9.85 -1.99 -10.46
CA SER A 205 -11.23 -2.39 -10.17
C SER A 205 -12.00 -2.49 -11.50
N ASP A 206 -13.31 -2.64 -11.43
CA ASP A 206 -14.17 -2.59 -12.61
C ASP A 206 -14.14 -1.23 -13.35
N ARG A 207 -13.80 -0.14 -12.64
CA ARG A 207 -13.93 1.25 -13.15
C ARG A 207 -12.65 2.07 -13.17
N SER A 208 -11.57 1.55 -12.63
CA SER A 208 -10.29 2.27 -12.59
C SER A 208 -9.12 1.31 -12.63
N ILE A 209 -8.05 1.75 -13.27
CA ILE A 209 -6.76 1.10 -13.26
C ILE A 209 -5.70 2.16 -13.06
N ALA A 210 -4.71 1.85 -12.25
CA ALA A 210 -3.54 2.67 -12.12
C ALA A 210 -2.29 1.82 -12.04
N SER A 211 -1.26 2.29 -12.75
CA SER A 211 0.07 1.69 -12.77
C SER A 211 1.05 2.67 -12.18
N TYR A 212 1.98 2.19 -11.38
CA TYR A 212 2.92 3.05 -10.69
C TYR A 212 4.31 2.44 -10.61
N SER A 213 5.30 3.31 -10.42
CA SER A 213 6.65 2.96 -9.98
C SER A 213 7.08 3.92 -8.88
N TYR A 214 7.76 3.39 -7.87
CA TYR A 214 8.35 4.14 -6.78
C TYR A 214 9.81 3.74 -6.66
N GLN A 215 10.62 4.72 -6.32
CA GLN A 215 11.99 4.55 -5.93
C GLN A 215 12.21 5.22 -4.58
N TRP A 216 12.56 4.40 -3.60
CA TRP A 216 13.07 4.83 -2.32
C TRP A 216 14.54 5.24 -2.47
N ASN A 217 14.87 6.49 -2.16
CA ASN A 217 16.20 7.05 -2.36
C ASN A 217 17.09 7.07 -1.10
N ASN A 218 16.52 6.87 0.09
CA ASN A 218 17.32 6.86 1.33
C ASN A 218 18.13 5.55 1.45
N THR A 219 19.46 5.66 1.33
CA THR A 219 20.38 4.52 1.39
C THR A 219 21.03 4.32 2.76
N GLN A 220 20.58 5.04 3.79
CA GLN A 220 21.16 4.97 5.14
C GLN A 220 20.41 4.01 6.07
N GLU A 221 19.13 3.74 5.80
CA GLU A 221 18.29 2.89 6.65
C GLU A 221 18.00 1.56 5.93
N PRO A 222 18.42 0.40 6.48
CA PRO A 222 18.09 -0.90 5.89
C PRO A 222 16.60 -1.22 6.03
N TRP A 223 16.07 -1.99 5.10
CA TRP A 223 14.76 -2.61 5.28
C TRP A 223 14.96 -3.95 5.98
N SER A 224 14.54 -4.04 7.23
CA SER A 224 14.47 -5.31 7.95
C SER A 224 13.12 -5.99 7.76
N SER A 225 12.11 -5.26 7.29
CA SER A 225 10.74 -5.74 7.08
C SER A 225 10.07 -5.06 5.89
N LEU A 226 9.21 -5.79 5.18
CA LEU A 226 8.26 -5.21 4.22
C LEU A 226 7.28 -4.26 4.91
N GLY A 227 7.13 -4.36 6.23
CA GLY A 227 6.34 -3.43 7.03
C GLY A 227 4.85 -3.63 6.82
N SER A 228 4.13 -2.55 6.50
CA SER A 228 2.68 -2.55 6.35
C SER A 228 2.24 -1.84 5.09
N PHE A 229 1.00 -2.06 4.69
CA PHE A 229 0.30 -1.08 3.86
C PHE A 229 -0.83 -0.41 4.64
N MET A 230 -1.18 0.79 4.23
CA MET A 230 -2.18 1.63 4.86
C MET A 230 -3.12 2.21 3.81
N PHE A 231 -4.39 2.27 4.16
CA PHE A 231 -5.44 2.86 3.38
C PHE A 231 -5.72 4.28 3.91
N VAL A 232 -5.25 5.28 3.18
CA VAL A 232 -5.45 6.69 3.51
C VAL A 232 -6.71 7.19 2.79
N ALA A 233 -7.37 8.20 3.37
CA ALA A 233 -8.64 8.77 2.89
C ALA A 233 -9.85 7.81 2.86
N ALA A 234 -9.68 6.53 3.23
CA ALA A 234 -10.77 5.59 3.38
C ALA A 234 -11.71 6.05 4.53
N PRO A 235 -13.00 6.32 4.25
CA PRO A 235 -13.94 6.82 5.26
C PRO A 235 -14.33 5.75 6.29
N LYS A 236 -14.00 4.48 6.00
CA LYS A 236 -14.31 3.32 6.82
C LYS A 236 -13.18 2.31 6.74
N TYR A 237 -13.14 1.44 7.73
CA TYR A 237 -12.26 0.29 7.74
C TYR A 237 -12.52 -0.67 6.57
N ILE A 238 -11.47 -1.38 6.16
CA ILE A 238 -11.46 -2.21 4.97
C ILE A 238 -11.18 -3.67 5.35
N SER A 239 -11.71 -4.59 4.54
CA SER A 239 -11.52 -6.03 4.73
C SER A 239 -11.01 -6.67 3.44
N GLY A 240 -10.29 -7.78 3.54
CA GLY A 240 -9.69 -8.42 2.38
C GLY A 240 -8.57 -9.37 2.75
N PHE A 241 -7.67 -9.58 1.79
CA PHE A 241 -6.46 -10.36 2.03
C PHE A 241 -5.29 -9.90 1.14
N ALA A 242 -4.08 -10.10 1.62
CA ALA A 242 -2.86 -9.98 0.84
C ALA A 242 -2.19 -11.34 0.71
N VAL A 243 -1.59 -11.59 -0.45
CA VAL A 243 -0.77 -12.75 -0.74
C VAL A 243 0.62 -12.24 -1.08
N VAL A 244 1.64 -12.70 -0.37
CA VAL A 244 3.02 -12.30 -0.62
C VAL A 244 3.85 -13.52 -0.97
N LYS A 245 4.57 -13.45 -2.07
CA LYS A 245 5.49 -14.50 -2.51
C LYS A 245 6.89 -13.92 -2.61
N ARG A 246 7.87 -14.61 -2.05
CA ARG A 246 9.28 -14.33 -2.33
C ARG A 246 9.69 -15.08 -3.60
N ILE A 247 10.32 -14.41 -4.54
CA ILE A 247 10.69 -15.01 -5.82
C ILE A 247 12.05 -15.71 -5.75
N TYR A 248 13.05 -15.05 -5.12
CA TYR A 248 14.43 -15.53 -5.00
C TYR A 248 15.04 -15.16 -3.63
#